data_AF-A0A816TB95-F1
#
_entry.id   AF-A0A816TB95-F1
#
_cell.length_a   1.000
_cell.length_b   1.000
_cell.length_c   1.000
_cell.angle_alpha   90.00
_cell.angle_beta   90.00
_cell.angle_gamma   90.00
#
_symmetry.space_group_name_H-M   'P 1'
#
loop_
_entity.id
_entity.type
_entity.pdbx_description
1 polymer ?
#
loop_
_entity_poly.entity_id
_entity_poly.type
_entity_poly.pdbx_seq_one_letter_code
_entity_poly.pdbx_strand_id
1 'polypeptide(L)'
;MLRKTKRGVLCIDPVNDDPGEILDELTKSGTISHSEEVFQFFITEKSKTIVKEQVSKHQFNMMSATKRSEYLFVKYKLDQLKQLSELLELDYIKQIYHDSIRHFSKHLNQEYQEGIDVLYRCLVNQQVLNAEVIKQLQAYIEHAMLAEDLRKVHLGKEVVSSSAFIQYMNEHVSSLLKNLEQKSIDDSSVKASLDILKLLSNSFSDTIIKYRDACQIFDRKLESLIDSFKQSVSSQDFEKIASEMTKLHDAQTTLQGHLDRKNIERKYAQLQDYFLEYLKDSIEKLNDLFKQEKLEKSDVDRLNDCI
;
A
#
# COMPACT_ATOMS: atom_id res chain seq x y z
N MET A 1 -4.07 -1.37 -57.74
CA MET A 1 -4.47 -0.64 -58.96
C MET A 1 -5.71 -1.33 -59.51
N LEU A 2 -6.89 -0.70 -59.42
CA LEU A 2 -8.14 -1.31 -59.89
C LEU A 2 -8.05 -1.47 -61.42
N ARG A 3 -8.21 -2.70 -61.93
CA ARG A 3 -8.36 -2.93 -63.37
C ARG A 3 -9.80 -2.60 -63.73
N LYS A 4 -10.01 -1.55 -64.54
CA LYS A 4 -11.31 -1.29 -65.15
C LYS A 4 -11.72 -2.55 -65.92
N THR A 5 -12.95 -3.02 -65.69
CA THR A 5 -13.53 -4.07 -66.52
C THR A 5 -13.67 -3.56 -67.96
N LYS A 6 -13.56 -4.44 -68.95
CA LYS A 6 -13.72 -4.07 -70.37
C LYS A 6 -15.13 -3.51 -70.70
N ARG A 7 -16.10 -3.65 -69.79
CA ARG A 7 -17.50 -3.27 -69.95
C ARG A 7 -17.87 -1.92 -69.30
N GLY A 8 -16.90 -1.19 -68.73
CA GLY A 8 -17.19 0.07 -68.05
C GLY A 8 -17.81 -0.12 -66.66
N VAL A 9 -18.12 1.00 -66.01
CA VAL A 9 -18.81 1.04 -64.70
C VAL A 9 -20.28 1.31 -64.97
N LEU A 10 -21.17 0.46 -64.46
CA LEU A 10 -22.61 0.76 -64.46
C LEU A 10 -22.86 1.94 -63.53
N CYS A 11 -23.32 3.06 -64.08
CA CYS A 11 -23.59 4.30 -63.35
C CYS A 11 -24.88 4.90 -63.90
N ILE A 12 -25.81 5.28 -63.02
CA ILE A 12 -27.03 6.03 -63.37
C ILE A 12 -26.73 7.53 -63.27
N ASP A 13 -27.13 8.29 -64.28
CA ASP A 13 -27.46 9.70 -64.17
C ASP A 13 -28.91 9.82 -63.64
N PRO A 14 -29.11 10.21 -62.37
CA PRO A 14 -30.43 10.21 -61.74
C PRO A 14 -31.42 11.22 -62.34
N VAL A 15 -30.98 12.10 -63.26
CA VAL A 15 -31.84 13.09 -63.92
C VAL A 15 -32.28 12.62 -65.31
N ASN A 16 -31.40 11.91 -66.02
CA ASN A 16 -31.58 11.63 -67.45
C ASN A 16 -31.78 10.14 -67.75
N ASP A 17 -31.38 9.24 -66.86
CA ASP A 17 -31.44 7.80 -67.09
C ASP A 17 -32.68 7.18 -66.47
N ASP A 18 -33.26 6.19 -67.15
CA ASP A 18 -34.31 5.35 -66.58
C ASP A 18 -33.68 4.31 -65.62
N PRO A 19 -33.96 4.35 -64.32
CA PRO A 19 -33.44 3.37 -63.37
C PRO A 19 -33.88 1.93 -63.70
N GLY A 20 -34.94 1.75 -64.49
CA GLY A 20 -35.38 0.46 -64.99
C GLY A 20 -34.34 -0.27 -65.84
N GLU A 21 -33.55 0.44 -66.66
CA GLU A 21 -32.56 -0.19 -67.55
C GLU A 21 -31.39 -0.81 -66.78
N ILE A 22 -30.91 -0.13 -65.73
CA ILE A 22 -29.87 -0.69 -64.85
C ILE A 22 -30.41 -1.82 -63.99
N LEU A 23 -31.65 -1.72 -63.49
CA LEU A 23 -32.29 -2.83 -62.77
C LEU A 23 -32.44 -4.06 -63.69
N ASP A 24 -32.79 -3.85 -64.95
CA ASP A 24 -32.86 -4.89 -65.97
C ASP A 24 -31.49 -5.53 -66.25
N GLU A 25 -30.41 -4.73 -66.34
CA GLU A 25 -29.06 -5.27 -66.49
C GLU A 25 -28.58 -6.01 -65.24
N LEU A 26 -28.88 -5.50 -64.04
CA LEU A 26 -28.52 -6.15 -62.77
C LEU A 26 -29.30 -7.46 -62.58
N THR A 27 -30.55 -7.54 -63.02
CA THR A 27 -31.36 -8.76 -62.96
C THR A 27 -30.97 -9.78 -64.04
N LYS A 28 -30.47 -9.32 -65.20
CA LYS A 28 -29.88 -10.17 -66.25
C LYS A 28 -28.44 -10.59 -65.93
N SER A 29 -27.78 -9.91 -65.00
CA SER A 29 -26.46 -10.28 -64.52
C SER A 29 -26.54 -11.59 -63.75
N GLY A 30 -25.64 -12.53 -64.05
CA GLY A 30 -25.56 -13.78 -63.30
C GLY A 30 -25.30 -13.51 -61.81
N THR A 31 -25.88 -14.34 -60.94
CA THR A 31 -25.63 -14.27 -59.50
C THR A 31 -24.12 -14.29 -59.24
N ILE A 32 -23.62 -13.31 -58.48
CA ILE A 32 -22.23 -13.29 -58.06
C ILE A 32 -22.03 -14.51 -57.17
N SER A 33 -21.43 -15.56 -57.73
CA SER A 33 -21.35 -16.87 -57.09
C SER A 33 -20.40 -16.84 -55.89
N HIS A 34 -19.40 -15.94 -55.89
CA HIS A 34 -18.39 -15.74 -54.85
C HIS A 34 -18.31 -14.25 -54.51
N SER A 35 -19.32 -13.76 -53.77
CA SER A 35 -19.49 -12.32 -53.47
C SER A 35 -18.29 -11.70 -52.74
N GLU A 36 -17.61 -12.50 -51.93
CA GLU A 36 -16.40 -12.21 -51.18
C GLU A 36 -15.18 -11.93 -52.09
N GLU A 37 -15.16 -12.46 -53.30
CA GLU A 37 -14.09 -12.18 -54.27
C GLU A 37 -14.32 -10.88 -55.04
N VAL A 38 -15.59 -10.48 -55.19
CA VAL A 38 -16.01 -9.31 -55.97
C VAL A 38 -16.08 -8.03 -55.13
N PHE A 39 -16.59 -8.14 -53.90
CA PHE A 39 -16.66 -7.03 -52.96
C PHE A 39 -15.46 -7.07 -52.02
N GLN A 40 -14.40 -6.37 -52.39
CA GLN A 40 -13.23 -6.20 -51.54
C GLN A 40 -13.28 -4.85 -50.83
N PHE A 41 -13.02 -4.86 -49.52
CA PHE A 41 -12.70 -3.62 -48.81
C PHE A 41 -11.44 -3.02 -49.42
N PHE A 42 -11.56 -1.82 -49.97
CA PHE A 42 -10.43 -1.08 -50.50
C PHE A 42 -10.29 0.27 -49.82
N ILE A 43 -9.06 0.64 -49.52
CA ILE A 43 -8.70 1.96 -49.00
C ILE A 43 -7.80 2.67 -50.01
N THR A 44 -8.17 3.90 -50.38
CA THR A 44 -7.36 4.71 -51.29
C THR A 44 -6.08 5.19 -50.59
N GLU A 45 -5.02 5.51 -51.34
CA GLU A 45 -3.80 6.08 -50.74
C GLU A 45 -4.07 7.39 -49.98
N LYS A 46 -4.96 8.25 -50.49
CA LYS A 46 -5.37 9.47 -49.78
C LYS A 46 -6.05 9.15 -48.44
N SER A 47 -6.93 8.15 -48.42
CA SER A 47 -7.57 7.66 -47.20
C SER A 47 -6.53 7.06 -46.24
N LYS A 48 -5.54 6.31 -46.72
CA LYS A 48 -4.45 5.78 -45.88
C LYS A 48 -3.67 6.90 -45.19
N THR A 49 -3.35 7.99 -45.90
CA THR A 49 -2.68 9.15 -45.30
C THR A 49 -3.51 9.78 -44.18
N ILE A 50 -4.81 9.99 -44.42
CA ILE A 50 -5.72 10.56 -43.41
C ILE A 50 -5.82 9.64 -42.17
N VAL A 51 -5.93 8.32 -42.38
CA VAL A 51 -5.95 7.35 -41.27
C VAL A 51 -4.64 7.40 -40.49
N LYS A 52 -3.49 7.49 -41.17
CA LYS A 52 -2.18 7.60 -40.53
C LYS A 52 -2.06 8.87 -39.66
N GLU A 53 -2.53 10.01 -40.16
CA GLU A 53 -2.57 11.26 -39.39
C GLU A 53 -3.46 11.14 -38.15
N GLN A 54 -4.65 10.55 -38.31
CA GLN A 54 -5.59 10.36 -37.21
C GLN A 54 -5.05 9.41 -36.14
N VAL A 55 -4.43 8.30 -36.54
CA VAL A 55 -3.78 7.34 -35.63
C VAL A 55 -2.64 8.02 -34.86
N SER A 56 -1.84 8.84 -35.53
CA SER A 56 -0.77 9.62 -34.89
C SER A 56 -1.33 10.63 -33.88
N LYS A 57 -2.43 11.31 -34.22
CA LYS A 57 -3.15 12.21 -33.32
C LYS A 57 -3.70 11.47 -32.09
N HIS A 58 -4.21 10.26 -32.27
CA HIS A 58 -4.66 9.42 -31.16
C HIS A 58 -3.50 9.06 -30.23
N GLN A 59 -2.37 8.65 -30.78
CA GLN A 59 -1.17 8.38 -29.99
C GLN A 59 -0.75 9.59 -29.14
N PHE A 60 -0.66 10.77 -29.74
CA PHE A 60 -0.31 12.01 -29.03
C PHE A 60 -1.31 12.35 -27.91
N ASN A 61 -2.61 12.21 -28.19
CA ASN A 61 -3.67 12.49 -27.22
C ASN A 61 -3.61 11.52 -26.03
N MET A 62 -3.37 10.23 -26.29
CA MET A 62 -3.22 9.24 -25.22
C MET A 62 -1.99 9.52 -24.34
N MET A 63 -0.85 9.87 -24.93
CA MET A 63 0.34 10.26 -24.18
C MET A 63 0.08 11.48 -23.28
N SER A 64 -0.66 12.46 -23.80
CA SER A 64 -1.04 13.66 -23.04
C SER A 64 -2.02 13.35 -21.91
N ALA A 65 -3.00 12.47 -22.15
CA ALA A 65 -3.98 12.02 -21.16
C ALA A 65 -3.33 11.21 -20.02
N THR A 66 -2.32 10.41 -20.35
CA THR A 66 -1.56 9.62 -19.37
C THR A 66 -0.89 10.51 -18.32
N LYS A 67 -0.33 11.66 -18.73
CA LYS A 67 0.26 12.64 -17.79
C LYS A 67 -0.75 13.28 -16.82
N ARG A 68 -2.04 13.14 -17.09
CA ARG A 68 -3.15 13.63 -16.26
C ARG A 68 -3.90 12.49 -15.58
N SER A 69 -3.37 11.26 -15.63
CA SER A 69 -4.00 10.06 -15.09
C SER A 69 -5.39 9.74 -15.68
N GLU A 70 -5.68 10.22 -16.90
CA GLU A 70 -6.96 10.00 -17.60
C GLU A 70 -6.99 8.62 -18.29
N TYR A 71 -6.78 7.56 -17.52
CA TYR A 71 -6.61 6.19 -18.04
C TYR A 71 -7.84 5.63 -18.76
N LEU A 72 -9.05 6.08 -18.40
CA LEU A 72 -10.27 5.71 -19.13
C LEU A 72 -10.27 6.25 -20.56
N PHE A 73 -9.77 7.47 -20.78
CA PHE A 73 -9.65 8.04 -22.12
C PHE A 73 -8.57 7.32 -22.94
N VAL A 74 -7.46 6.96 -22.30
CA VAL A 74 -6.39 6.15 -22.92
C VAL A 74 -6.96 4.80 -23.37
N LYS A 75 -7.70 4.11 -22.50
CA LYS A 75 -8.39 2.86 -22.83
C LYS A 75 -9.32 3.04 -24.03
N TYR A 76 -10.19 4.05 -23.99
CA TYR A 76 -11.12 4.33 -25.10
C TYR A 76 -10.39 4.51 -26.44
N LYS A 77 -9.25 5.18 -26.44
CA LYS A 77 -8.45 5.37 -27.66
C LYS A 77 -7.73 4.09 -28.11
N LEU A 78 -7.28 3.25 -27.20
CA LEU A 78 -6.72 1.95 -27.52
C LEU A 78 -7.77 0.98 -28.05
N ASP A 79 -9.00 1.00 -27.51
CA ASP A 79 -10.14 0.25 -28.04
C ASP A 79 -10.39 0.65 -29.51
N GLN A 80 -10.41 1.95 -29.80
CA GLN A 80 -10.54 2.47 -31.17
C GLN A 80 -9.40 2.03 -32.09
N LEU A 81 -8.16 2.08 -31.63
CA LEU A 81 -6.99 1.65 -32.42
C LEU A 81 -7.01 0.14 -32.68
N LYS A 82 -7.39 -0.66 -31.68
CA LYS A 82 -7.51 -2.12 -31.82
C LYS A 82 -8.56 -2.47 -32.86
N GLN A 83 -9.77 -1.92 -32.72
CA GLN A 83 -10.85 -2.14 -33.68
C GLN A 83 -10.46 -1.70 -35.10
N LEU A 84 -9.81 -0.54 -35.23
CA LEU A 84 -9.33 -0.06 -36.53
C LEU A 84 -8.26 -0.98 -37.13
N SER A 85 -7.37 -1.53 -36.31
CA SER A 85 -6.33 -2.46 -36.74
C SER A 85 -6.89 -3.81 -37.22
N GLU A 86 -7.98 -4.26 -36.61
CA GLU A 86 -8.70 -5.49 -36.99
C GLU A 86 -9.51 -5.29 -38.28
N LEU A 87 -10.09 -4.10 -38.49
CA LEU A 87 -10.91 -3.80 -39.67
C LEU A 87 -10.09 -3.54 -40.94
N LEU A 88 -8.98 -2.81 -40.82
CA LEU A 88 -8.18 -2.40 -41.99
C LEU A 88 -6.96 -3.29 -42.23
N GLU A 89 -6.56 -4.08 -41.24
CA GLU A 89 -5.40 -4.99 -41.26
C GLU A 89 -4.07 -4.32 -41.68
N LEU A 90 -3.93 -3.01 -41.48
CA LEU A 90 -2.74 -2.26 -41.86
C LEU A 90 -1.64 -2.39 -40.79
N ASP A 91 -0.46 -2.86 -41.18
CA ASP A 91 0.67 -3.15 -40.27
C ASP A 91 1.09 -1.95 -39.41
N TYR A 92 1.08 -0.74 -39.97
CA TYR A 92 1.48 0.46 -39.21
C TYR A 92 0.51 0.77 -38.06
N ILE A 93 -0.78 0.43 -38.18
CA ILE A 93 -1.76 0.64 -37.10
C ILE A 93 -1.50 -0.37 -35.98
N LYS A 94 -1.25 -1.63 -36.35
CA LYS A 94 -0.85 -2.69 -35.40
C LYS A 94 0.42 -2.30 -34.66
N GLN A 95 1.42 -1.78 -35.37
CA GLN A 95 2.67 -1.30 -34.77
C GLN A 95 2.44 -0.17 -33.77
N ILE A 96 1.66 0.86 -34.14
CA ILE A 96 1.35 1.99 -33.25
C ILE A 96 0.59 1.52 -32.01
N TYR A 97 -0.36 0.61 -32.17
CA TYR A 97 -1.07 0.00 -31.03
C TYR A 97 -0.11 -0.73 -30.07
N HIS A 98 0.79 -1.57 -30.59
CA HIS A 98 1.77 -2.28 -29.78
C HIS A 98 2.79 -1.36 -29.09
N ASP A 99 3.28 -0.34 -29.80
CA ASP A 99 4.20 0.64 -29.23
C ASP A 99 3.52 1.47 -28.14
N SER A 100 2.24 1.81 -28.31
CA SER A 100 1.42 2.45 -27.27
C SER A 100 1.26 1.55 -26.04
N ILE A 101 0.93 0.25 -26.21
CA ILE A 101 0.86 -0.70 -25.09
C ILE A 101 2.20 -0.76 -24.35
N ARG A 102 3.31 -0.89 -25.07
CA ARG A 102 4.65 -0.97 -24.45
C ARG A 102 4.95 0.30 -23.64
N HIS A 103 4.62 1.47 -24.20
CA HIS A 103 4.81 2.74 -23.52
C HIS A 103 4.00 2.83 -22.23
N PHE A 104 2.70 2.54 -22.27
CA PHE A 104 1.84 2.61 -21.08
C PHE A 104 2.19 1.56 -20.04
N SER A 105 2.58 0.36 -20.48
CA SER A 105 3.05 -0.69 -19.57
C SER A 105 4.31 -0.26 -18.82
N LYS A 106 5.27 0.33 -19.53
CA LYS A 106 6.49 0.88 -18.91
C LYS A 106 6.16 2.02 -17.94
N HIS A 107 5.26 2.93 -18.33
CA HIS A 107 4.88 4.06 -17.49
C HIS A 107 4.22 3.62 -16.18
N LEU A 108 3.22 2.74 -16.24
CA LEU A 108 2.52 2.25 -15.04
C LEU A 108 3.44 1.43 -14.14
N ASN A 109 4.31 0.61 -14.71
CA ASN A 109 5.31 -0.12 -13.92
C ASN A 109 6.30 0.83 -13.26
N GLN A 110 6.68 1.92 -13.92
CA GLN A 110 7.52 2.95 -13.33
C GLN A 110 6.81 3.69 -12.19
N GLU A 111 5.56 4.13 -12.37
CA GLU A 111 4.77 4.74 -11.28
C GLU A 111 4.65 3.79 -10.08
N TYR A 112 4.44 2.49 -10.34
CA TYR A 112 4.39 1.48 -9.29
C TYR A 112 5.72 1.40 -8.50
N GLN A 113 6.85 1.32 -9.20
CA GLN A 113 8.17 1.26 -8.56
C GLN A 113 8.48 2.53 -7.77
N GLU A 114 8.17 3.71 -8.31
CA GLU A 114 8.36 4.97 -7.60
C GLU A 114 7.52 5.03 -6.30
N GLY A 115 6.26 4.58 -6.36
CA GLY A 115 5.41 4.50 -5.16
C GLY A 115 5.92 3.52 -4.12
N ILE A 116 6.43 2.36 -4.54
CA ILE A 116 7.05 1.38 -3.64
C ILE A 116 8.35 1.90 -3.03
N ASP A 117 9.18 2.58 -3.80
CA ASP A 117 10.43 3.16 -3.29
C ASP A 117 10.18 4.25 -2.25
N VAL A 118 9.11 5.04 -2.41
CA VAL A 118 8.63 5.97 -1.39
C VAL A 118 8.21 5.20 -0.12
N LEU A 119 7.38 4.17 -0.27
CA LEU A 119 6.92 3.35 0.86
C LEU A 119 8.11 2.69 1.59
N TYR A 120 9.05 2.10 0.85
CA TYR A 120 10.22 1.42 1.38
C TYR A 120 11.09 2.39 2.18
N ARG A 121 11.36 3.60 1.67
CA ARG A 121 12.13 4.62 2.39
C ARG A 121 11.46 5.04 3.70
N CYS A 122 10.14 5.13 3.73
CA CYS A 122 9.41 5.47 4.95
C CYS A 122 9.38 4.33 5.96
N LEU A 123 9.11 3.10 5.51
CA LEU A 123 8.92 1.96 6.40
C LEU A 123 10.22 1.32 6.88
N VAL A 124 11.25 1.28 6.02
CA VAL A 124 12.50 0.57 6.29
C VAL A 124 13.58 1.52 6.76
N ASN A 125 13.75 2.68 6.11
CA ASN A 125 14.78 3.64 6.49
C ASN A 125 14.32 4.61 7.59
N GLN A 126 13.09 4.44 8.11
CA GLN A 126 12.49 5.28 9.15
C GLN A 126 12.57 6.79 8.82
N GLN A 127 12.57 7.14 7.52
CA GLN A 127 12.47 8.54 7.13
C GLN A 127 11.10 9.08 7.55
N VAL A 128 11.07 10.35 7.95
CA VAL A 128 9.86 11.00 8.47
C VAL A 128 8.71 10.85 7.49
N LEU A 129 7.75 9.98 7.82
CA LEU A 129 6.48 9.90 7.15
C LEU A 129 5.69 11.14 7.56
N ASN A 130 5.36 11.99 6.60
CA ASN A 130 4.56 13.19 6.81
C ASN A 130 3.27 13.12 5.98
N ALA A 131 2.35 14.06 6.22
CA ALA A 131 1.07 14.09 5.53
C ALA A 131 1.22 14.21 3.99
N GLU A 132 2.29 14.82 3.50
CA GLU A 132 2.53 14.97 2.06
C GLU A 132 2.92 13.65 1.41
N VAL A 133 3.80 12.88 2.06
CA VAL A 133 4.17 11.55 1.59
C VAL A 133 2.95 10.61 1.57
N ILE A 134 2.08 10.71 2.56
CA ILE A 134 0.84 9.92 2.60
C ILE A 134 -0.07 10.28 1.43
N LYS A 135 -0.25 11.57 1.13
CA LYS A 135 -1.02 12.01 -0.04
C LYS A 135 -0.41 11.48 -1.34
N GLN A 136 0.91 11.50 -1.45
CA GLN A 136 1.61 10.95 -2.61
C GLN A 136 1.33 9.44 -2.77
N LEU A 137 1.39 8.67 -1.68
CA LEU A 137 1.06 7.24 -1.70
C LEU A 137 -0.40 6.99 -2.08
N GLN A 138 -1.33 7.81 -1.57
CA GLN A 138 -2.74 7.73 -1.96
C GLN A 138 -2.94 7.99 -3.45
N ALA A 139 -2.22 8.99 -4.02
CA ALA A 139 -2.27 9.28 -5.45
C ALA A 139 -1.77 8.09 -6.29
N TYR A 140 -0.66 7.44 -5.91
CA TYR A 140 -0.19 6.24 -6.62
C TYR A 140 -1.21 5.09 -6.60
N ILE A 141 -1.86 4.87 -5.46
CA ILE A 141 -2.91 3.85 -5.34
C ILE A 141 -4.12 4.21 -6.21
N GLU A 142 -4.56 5.47 -6.18
CA GLU A 142 -5.67 5.95 -7.00
C GLU A 142 -5.37 5.83 -8.49
N HIS A 143 -4.18 6.24 -8.94
CA HIS A 143 -3.73 6.09 -10.33
C HIS A 143 -3.74 4.63 -10.76
N ALA A 144 -3.23 3.73 -9.92
CA ALA A 144 -3.24 2.30 -10.20
C ALA A 144 -4.67 1.75 -10.30
N MET A 145 -5.60 2.20 -9.44
CA MET A 145 -7.02 1.85 -9.51
C MET A 145 -7.67 2.34 -10.80
N LEU A 146 -7.42 3.58 -11.21
CA LEU A 146 -7.93 4.16 -12.46
C LEU A 146 -7.40 3.43 -13.69
N ALA A 147 -6.16 2.93 -13.64
CA ALA A 147 -5.53 2.18 -14.71
C ALA A 147 -5.95 0.70 -14.79
N GLU A 148 -6.71 0.18 -13.82
CA GLU A 148 -6.96 -1.27 -13.69
C GLU A 148 -7.77 -1.84 -14.88
N ASP A 149 -8.72 -1.09 -15.42
CA ASP A 149 -9.49 -1.53 -16.59
C ASP A 149 -8.66 -1.49 -17.88
N LEU A 150 -7.82 -0.46 -18.03
CA LEU A 150 -6.83 -0.37 -19.12
C LEU A 150 -5.89 -1.58 -19.07
N ARG A 151 -5.41 -1.92 -17.86
CA ARG A 151 -4.54 -3.07 -17.60
C ARG A 151 -5.20 -4.37 -18.04
N LYS A 152 -6.41 -4.63 -17.56
CA LYS A 152 -7.16 -5.88 -17.87
C LYS A 152 -7.42 -6.07 -19.36
N VAL A 153 -7.72 -5.00 -20.09
CA VAL A 153 -8.13 -5.08 -21.50
C VAL A 153 -6.94 -5.07 -22.46
N HIS A 154 -5.93 -4.23 -22.22
CA HIS A 154 -4.86 -3.98 -23.21
C HIS A 154 -3.47 -4.38 -22.75
N LEU A 155 -3.11 -4.17 -21.47
CA LEU A 155 -1.71 -4.29 -21.02
C LEU A 155 -1.37 -5.67 -20.47
N GLY A 156 -2.36 -6.41 -20.00
CA GLY A 156 -2.20 -7.78 -19.54
C GLY A 156 -1.51 -7.90 -18.17
N LYS A 157 -0.86 -9.06 -17.95
CA LYS A 157 -0.29 -9.45 -16.65
C LYS A 157 1.10 -8.89 -16.36
N GLU A 158 1.78 -8.35 -17.37
CA GLU A 158 3.12 -7.75 -17.22
C GLU A 158 3.07 -6.41 -16.48
N VAL A 159 1.88 -5.80 -16.42
CA VAL A 159 1.62 -4.59 -15.65
C VAL A 159 1.04 -4.98 -14.31
N VAL A 160 1.59 -4.37 -13.27
CA VAL A 160 1.22 -4.64 -11.89
C VAL A 160 -0.24 -4.25 -11.63
N SER A 161 -0.97 -5.09 -10.88
CA SER A 161 -2.36 -4.81 -10.53
C SER A 161 -2.47 -3.73 -9.46
N SER A 162 -3.59 -3.02 -9.45
CA SER A 162 -3.88 -2.03 -8.40
C SER A 162 -3.81 -2.62 -6.97
N SER A 163 -4.20 -3.89 -6.82
CA SER A 163 -4.13 -4.60 -5.54
C SER A 163 -2.72 -4.84 -5.00
N ALA A 164 -1.69 -4.81 -5.86
CA ALA A 164 -0.33 -5.12 -5.46
C ALA A 164 0.25 -4.06 -4.51
N PHE A 165 -0.16 -2.79 -4.63
CA PHE A 165 0.22 -1.74 -3.70
C PHE A 165 -0.29 -2.02 -2.28
N ILE A 166 -1.56 -2.38 -2.18
CA ILE A 166 -2.21 -2.69 -0.90
C ILE A 166 -1.57 -3.95 -0.29
N GLN A 167 -1.30 -4.97 -1.10
CA GLN A 167 -0.61 -6.17 -0.67
C GLN A 167 0.80 -5.86 -0.14
N TYR A 168 1.61 -5.13 -0.91
CA TYR A 168 2.97 -4.75 -0.51
C TYR A 168 2.98 -3.94 0.79
N MET A 169 2.08 -2.96 0.91
CA MET A 169 1.90 -2.20 2.14
C MET A 169 1.55 -3.10 3.32
N ASN A 170 0.59 -4.02 3.12
CA ASN A 170 0.16 -4.94 4.17
C ASN A 170 1.27 -5.88 4.63
N GLU A 171 2.08 -6.38 3.71
CA GLU A 171 3.25 -7.23 4.00
C GLU A 171 4.29 -6.47 4.83
N HIS A 172 4.61 -5.23 4.44
CA HIS A 172 5.57 -4.41 5.19
C HIS A 172 5.05 -3.98 6.56
N VAL A 173 3.77 -3.61 6.68
CA VAL A 173 3.15 -3.33 7.97
C VAL A 173 3.20 -4.57 8.87
N SER A 174 2.90 -5.75 8.33
CA SER A 174 3.00 -7.00 9.08
C SER A 174 4.44 -7.34 9.50
N SER A 175 5.43 -7.05 8.66
CA SER A 175 6.85 -7.16 9.01
C SER A 175 7.24 -6.20 10.13
N LEU A 176 6.77 -4.94 10.06
CA LEU A 176 6.98 -3.93 11.09
C LEU A 176 6.39 -4.36 12.45
N LEU A 177 5.19 -4.95 12.44
CA LEU A 177 4.58 -5.51 13.66
C LEU A 177 5.43 -6.63 14.28
N LYS A 178 5.91 -7.58 13.48
CA LYS A 178 6.79 -8.66 13.96
C LYS A 178 8.09 -8.10 14.56
N ASN A 179 8.64 -7.05 13.95
CA ASN A 179 9.82 -6.38 14.49
C ASN A 179 9.50 -5.71 15.85
N LEU A 180 8.37 -5.00 15.95
CA LEU A 180 7.91 -4.39 17.21
C LEU A 180 7.67 -5.41 18.33
N GLU A 181 7.18 -6.61 17.99
CA GLU A 181 7.02 -7.72 18.95
C GLU A 181 8.34 -8.15 19.59
N GLN A 182 9.45 -8.07 18.87
CA GLN A 182 10.78 -8.45 19.37
C GLN A 182 11.48 -7.32 20.14
N LYS A 183 10.98 -6.09 20.04
CA LYS A 183 11.62 -4.89 20.61
C LYS A 183 11.28 -4.69 22.08
N SER A 184 12.21 -4.18 22.86
CA SER A 184 11.95 -3.80 24.26
C SER A 184 11.11 -2.51 24.31
N ILE A 185 10.44 -2.26 25.45
CA ILE A 185 9.55 -1.11 25.65
C ILE A 185 10.28 0.25 25.65
N ASP A 186 11.58 0.22 25.94
CA ASP A 186 12.52 1.35 26.02
C ASP A 186 13.33 1.53 24.74
N ASP A 187 13.15 0.69 23.72
CA ASP A 187 13.87 0.83 22.45
C ASP A 187 13.38 2.08 21.68
N SER A 188 14.31 2.98 21.36
CA SER A 188 14.03 4.26 20.72
C SER A 188 13.38 4.14 19.33
N SER A 189 13.58 3.03 18.63
CA SER A 189 12.98 2.77 17.30
C SER A 189 11.48 2.43 17.37
N VAL A 190 10.96 2.08 18.55
CA VAL A 190 9.54 1.75 18.75
C VAL A 190 8.66 2.95 18.47
N LYS A 191 9.05 4.13 18.95
CA LYS A 191 8.27 5.37 18.75
C LYS A 191 8.09 5.68 17.26
N ALA A 192 9.19 5.71 16.52
CA ALA A 192 9.16 5.97 15.08
C ALA A 192 8.27 4.96 14.34
N SER A 193 8.34 3.68 14.72
CA SER A 193 7.53 2.61 14.12
C SER A 193 6.03 2.77 14.45
N LEU A 194 5.69 3.11 15.69
CA LEU A 194 4.31 3.35 16.10
C LEU A 194 3.72 4.63 15.49
N ASP A 195 4.52 5.69 15.32
CA ASP A 195 4.14 6.91 14.63
C ASP A 195 3.81 6.64 13.16
N ILE A 196 4.64 5.83 12.47
CA ILE A 196 4.38 5.37 11.11
C ILE A 196 3.05 4.61 11.04
N LEU A 197 2.83 3.64 11.94
CA LEU A 197 1.60 2.84 11.96
C LEU A 197 0.36 3.70 12.23
N LYS A 198 0.46 4.65 13.16
CA LYS A 198 -0.61 5.59 13.49
C LYS A 198 -0.99 6.44 12.27
N LEU A 199 0.02 6.98 11.58
CA LEU A 199 -0.18 7.77 10.37
C LEU A 199 -0.84 6.95 9.25
N LEU A 200 -0.35 5.73 8.98
CA LEU A 200 -0.99 4.83 8.01
C LEU A 200 -2.42 4.49 8.41
N SER A 201 -2.70 4.28 9.70
CA SER A 201 -4.05 3.97 10.18
C SER A 201 -5.06 5.08 9.94
N ASN A 202 -4.62 6.34 9.87
CA ASN A 202 -5.50 7.47 9.57
C ASN A 202 -5.95 7.51 8.09
N SER A 203 -5.19 6.87 7.20
CA SER A 203 -5.40 6.95 5.75
C SER A 203 -5.80 5.62 5.11
N PHE A 204 -5.50 4.50 5.78
CA PHE A 204 -5.78 3.15 5.29
C PHE A 204 -6.52 2.36 6.38
N SER A 205 -7.80 2.08 6.14
CA SER A 205 -8.70 1.40 7.09
C SER A 205 -8.14 0.07 7.60
N ASP A 206 -7.50 -0.69 6.72
CA ASP A 206 -6.97 -2.02 7.02
C ASP A 206 -5.80 -1.96 8.02
N THR A 207 -5.17 -0.80 8.17
CA THR A 207 -4.06 -0.59 9.11
C THR A 207 -4.54 -0.19 10.52
N ILE A 208 -5.80 0.18 10.69
CA ILE A 208 -6.37 0.57 12.00
C ILE A 208 -6.28 -0.57 13.01
N ILE A 209 -6.69 -1.77 12.59
CA ILE A 209 -6.65 -2.95 13.47
C ILE A 209 -5.20 -3.30 13.80
N LYS A 210 -4.31 -3.29 12.79
CA LYS A 210 -2.88 -3.55 12.95
C LYS A 210 -2.19 -2.59 13.92
N TYR A 211 -2.49 -1.30 13.84
CA TYR A 211 -1.97 -0.30 14.78
C TYR A 211 -2.47 -0.55 16.21
N ARG A 212 -3.76 -0.87 16.36
CA ARG A 212 -4.33 -1.22 17.68
C ARG A 212 -3.63 -2.45 18.28
N ASP A 213 -3.40 -3.48 17.47
CA ASP A 213 -2.70 -4.69 17.90
C ASP A 213 -1.26 -4.37 18.34
N ALA A 214 -0.56 -3.48 17.62
CA ALA A 214 0.76 -2.97 18.03
C ALA A 214 0.72 -2.33 19.42
N CYS A 215 -0.23 -1.42 19.67
CA CYS A 215 -0.39 -0.79 20.98
C CYS A 215 -0.67 -1.83 22.08
N GLN A 216 -1.51 -2.85 21.80
CA GLN A 216 -1.80 -3.91 22.76
C GLN A 216 -0.58 -4.77 23.09
N ILE A 217 0.33 -5.01 22.14
CA ILE A 217 1.60 -5.71 22.40
C ILE A 217 2.40 -4.97 23.46
N PHE A 218 2.52 -3.64 23.34
CA PHE A 218 3.26 -2.84 24.32
C PHE A 218 2.54 -2.72 25.66
N ASP A 219 1.20 -2.65 25.67
CA ASP A 219 0.43 -2.67 26.91
C ASP A 219 0.63 -3.99 27.70
N ARG A 220 0.66 -5.14 27.00
CA ARG A 220 1.00 -6.44 27.61
C ARG A 220 2.44 -6.50 28.11
N LYS A 221 3.41 -5.94 27.37
CA LYS A 221 4.80 -5.87 27.82
C LYS A 221 4.96 -5.00 29.06
N LEU A 222 4.19 -3.92 29.18
CA LEU A 222 4.14 -3.10 30.40
C LEU A 222 3.57 -3.87 31.59
N GLU A 223 2.51 -4.68 31.41
CA GLU A 223 2.02 -5.57 32.49
C GLU A 223 3.10 -6.59 32.90
N SER A 224 3.75 -7.24 31.94
CA SER A 224 4.82 -8.20 32.23
C SER A 224 6.01 -7.56 32.96
N LEU A 225 6.33 -6.28 32.69
CA LEU A 225 7.35 -5.53 33.40
C LEU A 225 6.96 -5.34 34.88
N ILE A 226 5.69 -5.04 35.15
CA ILE A 226 5.18 -4.87 36.51
C ILE A 226 5.22 -6.19 37.29
N ASP A 227 4.84 -7.30 36.65
CA ASP A 227 4.90 -8.61 37.28
C ASP A 227 6.35 -9.02 37.58
N SER A 228 7.27 -8.76 36.64
CA SER A 228 8.70 -8.99 36.86
C SER A 228 9.26 -8.13 37.99
N PHE A 229 8.84 -6.85 38.09
CA PHE A 229 9.20 -5.97 39.19
C PHE A 229 8.78 -6.52 40.55
N LYS A 230 7.52 -6.96 40.69
CA LYS A 230 7.04 -7.53 41.95
C LYS A 230 7.84 -8.77 42.37
N GLN A 231 8.22 -9.61 41.40
CA GLN A 231 9.10 -10.75 41.64
C GLN A 231 10.51 -10.31 42.07
N SER A 232 11.11 -9.33 41.40
CA SER A 232 12.43 -8.78 41.71
C SER A 232 12.49 -8.19 43.13
N VAL A 233 11.43 -7.49 43.56
CA VAL A 233 11.27 -6.99 44.93
C VAL A 233 11.23 -8.16 45.93
N SER A 234 10.43 -9.19 45.63
CA SER A 234 10.30 -10.37 46.50
C SER A 234 11.61 -11.15 46.63
N SER A 235 12.44 -11.17 45.58
CA SER A 235 13.76 -11.80 45.57
C SER A 235 14.90 -10.89 46.02
N GLN A 236 14.62 -9.65 46.43
CA GLN A 236 15.61 -8.66 46.88
C GLN A 236 16.68 -8.30 45.84
N ASP A 237 16.33 -8.38 44.55
CA ASP A 237 17.24 -8.04 43.45
C ASP A 237 17.12 -6.54 43.12
N PHE A 238 17.80 -5.70 43.90
CA PHE A 238 17.73 -4.25 43.78
C PHE A 238 18.28 -3.69 42.45
N GLU A 239 19.24 -4.38 41.83
CA GLU A 239 19.74 -3.99 40.51
C GLU A 239 18.66 -4.15 39.45
N LYS A 240 17.94 -5.28 39.48
CA LYS A 240 16.84 -5.55 38.57
C LYS A 240 15.64 -4.63 38.81
N ILE A 241 15.30 -4.34 40.06
CA ILE A 241 14.29 -3.33 40.45
C ILE A 241 14.62 -1.97 39.81
N ALA A 242 15.86 -1.50 39.96
CA ALA A 242 16.29 -0.22 39.40
C ALA A 242 16.19 -0.23 37.86
N SER A 243 16.67 -1.30 37.22
CA SER A 243 16.58 -1.47 35.76
C SER A 243 15.14 -1.45 35.25
N GLU A 244 14.21 -2.11 35.94
CA GLU A 244 12.80 -2.16 35.56
C GLU A 244 12.11 -0.80 35.74
N MET A 245 12.43 -0.04 36.79
CA MET A 245 11.94 1.34 36.94
C MET A 245 12.46 2.26 35.83
N THR A 246 13.76 2.16 35.47
CA THR A 246 14.33 2.95 34.37
C THR A 246 13.64 2.63 33.05
N LYS A 247 13.42 1.33 32.74
CA LYS A 247 12.68 0.92 31.54
C LYS A 247 11.27 1.46 31.50
N LEU A 248 10.56 1.48 32.64
CA LEU A 248 9.22 2.05 32.71
C LEU A 248 9.24 3.57 32.46
N HIS A 249 10.24 4.27 33.00
CA HIS A 249 10.42 5.70 32.75
C HIS A 249 10.69 5.99 31.28
N ASP A 250 11.60 5.26 30.64
CA ASP A 250 11.93 5.44 29.22
C ASP A 250 10.73 5.08 28.32
N ALA A 251 9.97 4.05 28.68
CA ALA A 251 8.73 3.67 27.99
C ALA A 251 7.69 4.80 27.97
N GLN A 252 7.67 5.70 28.97
CA GLN A 252 6.79 6.87 28.96
C GLN A 252 7.07 7.79 27.77
N THR A 253 8.34 8.02 27.45
CA THR A 253 8.75 8.84 26.31
C THR A 253 8.55 8.12 24.99
N THR A 254 8.89 6.82 24.95
CA THR A 254 8.80 5.96 23.76
C THR A 254 7.35 5.73 23.32
N LEU A 255 6.43 5.54 24.25
CA LEU A 255 5.02 5.22 23.97
C LEU A 255 4.09 6.45 24.01
N GLN A 256 4.67 7.65 24.19
CA GLN A 256 3.95 8.90 24.25
C GLN A 256 3.10 9.11 22.99
N GLY A 257 1.79 9.29 23.17
CA GLY A 257 0.84 9.52 22.07
C GLY A 257 0.31 8.25 21.40
N HIS A 258 0.74 7.07 21.87
CA HIS A 258 0.25 5.75 21.44
C HIS A 258 -0.53 5.02 22.51
N LEU A 259 -0.12 5.15 23.77
CA LEU A 259 -0.86 4.67 24.94
C LEU A 259 -1.38 5.86 25.75
N ASP A 260 -2.45 5.63 26.52
CA ASP A 260 -2.96 6.63 27.46
C ASP A 260 -1.88 6.93 28.51
N ARG A 261 -1.47 8.19 28.60
CA ARG A 261 -0.49 8.66 29.58
C ARG A 261 -0.90 8.28 31.01
N LYS A 262 -2.20 8.36 31.33
CA LYS A 262 -2.71 7.98 32.65
C LYS A 262 -2.50 6.49 32.96
N ASN A 263 -2.49 5.63 31.93
CA ASN A 263 -2.22 4.22 32.11
C ASN A 263 -0.78 3.99 32.58
N ILE A 264 0.21 4.62 31.92
CA ILE A 264 1.62 4.52 32.31
C ILE A 264 1.86 5.14 33.70
N GLU A 265 1.27 6.30 33.98
CA GLU A 265 1.36 6.94 35.30
C GLU A 265 0.75 6.06 36.41
N ARG A 266 -0.40 5.41 36.16
CA ARG A 266 -1.00 4.46 37.10
C ARG A 266 -0.10 3.26 37.37
N LYS A 267 0.53 2.71 36.32
CA LYS A 267 1.48 1.60 36.44
C LYS A 267 2.69 2.00 37.27
N TYR A 268 3.20 3.21 37.08
CA TYR A 268 4.30 3.76 37.87
C TYR A 268 3.93 3.88 39.36
N ALA A 269 2.74 4.43 39.66
CA ALA A 269 2.23 4.51 41.03
C ALA A 269 2.10 3.13 41.68
N GLN A 270 1.60 2.13 40.94
CA GLN A 270 1.51 0.74 41.43
C GLN A 270 2.88 0.17 41.84
N LEU A 271 3.94 0.44 41.07
CA LEU A 271 5.30 0.00 41.44
C LEU A 271 5.81 0.70 42.69
N GLN A 272 5.56 2.02 42.79
CA GLN A 272 5.96 2.79 43.97
C GLN A 272 5.25 2.31 45.23
N ASP A 273 3.94 2.13 45.19
CA ASP A 273 3.14 1.66 46.32
C ASP A 273 3.61 0.28 46.79
N TYR A 274 3.81 -0.65 45.84
CA TYR A 274 4.28 -2.00 46.15
C TYR A 274 5.67 -2.01 46.79
N PHE A 275 6.59 -1.20 46.28
CA PHE A 275 7.94 -1.12 46.85
C PHE A 275 7.95 -0.45 48.23
N LEU A 276 7.14 0.59 48.43
CA LEU A 276 6.99 1.25 49.73
C LEU A 276 6.39 0.30 50.78
N GLU A 277 5.40 -0.50 50.41
CA GLU A 277 4.82 -1.53 51.28
C GLU A 277 5.88 -2.56 51.69
N TYR A 278 6.65 -3.08 50.73
CA TYR A 278 7.76 -3.99 51.01
C TYR A 278 8.81 -3.40 51.98
N LEU A 279 9.18 -2.12 51.80
CA LEU A 279 10.12 -1.44 52.69
C LEU A 279 9.57 -1.26 54.11
N LYS A 280 8.29 -0.91 54.25
CA LYS A 280 7.62 -0.80 55.56
C LYS A 280 7.63 -2.14 56.28
N ASP A 281 7.22 -3.21 55.61
CA ASP A 281 7.23 -4.57 56.16
C ASP A 281 8.64 -5.01 56.59
N SER A 282 9.66 -4.63 55.80
CA SER A 282 11.06 -4.94 56.12
C SER A 282 11.55 -4.18 57.35
N ILE A 283 11.16 -2.89 57.48
CA ILE A 283 11.48 -2.07 58.65
C ILE A 283 10.78 -2.60 59.90
N GLU A 284 9.51 -3.01 59.81
CA GLU A 284 8.79 -3.62 60.93
C GLU A 284 9.46 -4.91 61.40
N LYS A 285 9.84 -5.80 60.48
CA LYS A 285 10.59 -7.03 60.80
C LYS A 285 11.93 -6.74 61.47
N LEU A 286 12.67 -5.73 60.99
CA LEU A 286 13.91 -5.30 61.63
C LEU A 286 13.66 -4.74 63.03
N ASN A 287 12.65 -3.89 63.19
CA ASN A 287 12.28 -3.33 64.49
C ASN A 287 11.89 -4.42 65.50
N ASP A 288 11.22 -5.48 65.07
CA ASP A 288 10.88 -6.61 65.94
C ASP A 288 12.12 -7.46 66.30
N LEU A 289 13.05 -7.64 65.36
CA LEU A 289 14.37 -8.23 65.64
C LEU A 289 15.16 -7.40 66.67
N PHE A 290 15.16 -6.07 66.54
CA PHE A 290 15.85 -5.17 67.46
C PHE A 290 15.09 -4.93 68.78
N LYS A 291 13.84 -5.38 68.91
CA LYS A 291 13.12 -5.43 70.19
C LYS A 291 13.51 -6.63 71.04
N GLN A 292 14.13 -7.66 70.47
CA GLN A 292 14.65 -8.77 71.25
C GLN A 292 16.06 -8.48 71.80
N GLU A 293 16.19 -8.77 73.09
CA GLU A 293 17.32 -8.54 74.00
C GLU A 293 17.57 -7.09 74.44
N LYS A 294 16.57 -6.51 75.13
CA LYS A 294 16.95 -5.83 76.37
C LYS A 294 17.26 -6.93 77.39
N LEU A 295 18.54 -7.15 77.67
CA LEU A 295 18.98 -7.89 78.86
C LEU A 295 18.20 -7.32 80.05
N GLU A 296 17.34 -8.14 80.65
CA GLU A 296 16.66 -7.72 81.86
C GLU A 296 17.68 -7.68 83.00
N LYS A 297 17.40 -6.91 84.04
CA LYS A 297 18.31 -6.78 85.19
C LYS A 297 18.66 -8.15 85.80
N SER A 298 17.72 -9.09 85.75
CA SER A 298 17.93 -10.49 86.16
C SER A 298 18.91 -11.27 85.30
N ASP A 299 19.05 -10.94 84.02
CA ASP A 299 20.02 -11.60 83.12
C ASP A 299 21.44 -11.06 83.38
N VAL A 300 21.55 -9.77 83.71
CA VAL A 300 22.79 -9.13 84.16
C VAL A 300 23.21 -9.64 85.55
N ASP A 301 22.26 -9.80 86.47
CA ASP A 301 22.51 -10.35 87.82
C ASP A 301 23.01 -11.81 87.73
N ARG A 302 22.42 -12.63 86.84
CA ARG A 302 22.88 -14.01 86.58
C ARG A 302 24.28 -14.09 85.98
N LEU A 303 24.68 -13.13 85.15
CA LEU A 303 26.03 -13.05 84.60
C LEU A 303 27.05 -12.66 85.67
N ASN A 304 26.69 -11.77 86.60
CA ASN A 304 27.54 -11.38 87.72
C ASN A 304 27.70 -12.48 88.78
N ASP A 305 26.68 -13.35 88.96
CA ASP A 305 26.79 -14.52 89.84
C ASP A 305 27.67 -15.65 89.27
N CYS A 306 28.05 -15.56 87.99
CA CYS A 306 28.92 -16.53 87.30
C CYS A 306 30.40 -16.08 87.18
N ILE A 307 30.76 -14.88 87.66
CA ILE A 307 32.13 -14.34 87.69
C ILE A 307 32.63 -14.31 89.14
#